data_AF-A0A4P8RHS4-F1
#
_entry.id   AF-A0A4P8RHS4-F1
#
_cell.length_a   1.000
_cell.length_b   1.000
_cell.length_c   1.000
_cell.angle_alpha   90.00
_cell.angle_beta   90.00
_cell.angle_gamma   90.00
#
_symmetry.space_group_name_H-M   'P 1'
#
loop_
_entity.id
_entity.type
_entity.pdbx_description
1 polymer ?
#
loop_
_entity_poly.entity_id
_entity_poly.type
_entity_poly.pdbx_seq_one_letter_code
_entity_poly.pdbx_strand_id
1 'polypeptide(L)'
;MHELAQVAAVVASSDGEGYLLALLAAGPVAGIAVYASIYRRYRNQDKTHVFERETRIAASPVQGDDTKVDEVIGTRRRRIDGDLIDQPRVRVRRVP
;
A
#
# COMPACT_ATOMS: atom_id res chain seq x y z
N MET A 1 -25.99 -30.35 18.23
CA MET A 1 -24.71 -30.98 18.64
C MET A 1 -24.61 -32.45 18.21
N HIS A 2 -25.69 -33.24 18.21
CA HIS A 2 -25.66 -34.63 17.72
C HIS A 2 -25.41 -34.77 16.21
N GLU A 3 -25.98 -33.89 15.39
CA GLU A 3 -25.81 -33.89 13.92
C GLU A 3 -24.34 -33.71 13.48
N LEU A 4 -23.63 -32.76 14.09
CA LEU A 4 -22.21 -32.51 13.78
C LEU A 4 -21.31 -33.67 14.21
N ALA A 5 -21.67 -34.35 15.30
CA ALA A 5 -20.95 -35.53 15.78
C ALA A 5 -21.16 -36.73 14.85
N GLN A 6 -22.36 -36.87 14.26
CA GLN A 6 -22.64 -37.90 13.25
C GLN A 6 -21.88 -37.66 11.95
N VAL A 7 -21.85 -36.42 11.45
CA VAL A 7 -21.07 -36.06 10.26
C VAL A 7 -19.58 -36.33 10.48
N ALA A 8 -19.05 -35.95 11.65
CA ALA A 8 -17.66 -36.21 12.01
C ALA A 8 -17.34 -37.71 12.12
N ALA A 9 -18.29 -38.52 12.60
CA ALA A 9 -18.13 -39.98 12.72
C ALA A 9 -18.16 -40.70 11.36
N VAL A 10 -19.00 -40.23 10.41
CA VAL A 10 -19.04 -40.77 9.03
C VAL A 10 -17.74 -40.44 8.28
N VAL A 11 -17.19 -39.26 8.50
CA VAL A 11 -15.90 -38.80 7.93
C VAL A 11 -14.68 -39.52 8.55
N ALA A 12 -14.84 -40.11 9.74
CA ALA A 12 -13.75 -40.79 10.44
C ALA A 12 -13.68 -42.31 10.15
N SER A 13 -14.73 -42.91 9.59
CA SER A 13 -14.88 -44.38 9.48
C SER A 13 -14.42 -44.97 8.13
N SER A 14 -13.67 -44.21 7.35
CA SER A 14 -13.63 -44.34 5.91
C SER A 14 -12.22 -44.39 5.33
N ASP A 15 -11.79 -45.60 4.99
CA ASP A 15 -10.46 -45.88 4.46
C ASP A 15 -10.35 -45.41 2.99
N GLY A 16 -9.68 -44.28 2.79
CA GLY A 16 -9.48 -43.63 1.48
C GLY A 16 -9.91 -42.15 1.43
N GLU A 17 -10.54 -41.65 2.49
CA GLU A 17 -11.19 -40.33 2.50
C GLU A 17 -10.28 -39.11 2.61
N GLY A 18 -9.00 -39.28 2.98
CA GLY A 18 -8.08 -38.14 3.08
C GLY A 18 -8.04 -37.29 1.81
N TYR A 19 -8.12 -37.94 0.64
CA TYR A 19 -8.20 -37.25 -0.65
C TYR A 19 -9.55 -36.54 -0.87
N LEU A 20 -10.67 -37.20 -0.53
CA LEU A 20 -12.00 -36.62 -0.68
C LEU A 20 -12.23 -35.43 0.26
N LEU A 21 -11.75 -35.52 1.49
CA LEU A 21 -11.77 -34.43 2.46
C LEU A 21 -10.86 -33.28 2.05
N ALA A 22 -9.68 -33.58 1.50
CA ALA A 22 -8.81 -32.56 0.92
C ALA A 22 -9.49 -31.84 -0.26
N LEU A 23 -10.20 -32.58 -1.12
CA LEU A 23 -10.96 -32.01 -2.24
C LEU A 23 -12.13 -31.15 -1.76
N LEU A 24 -12.87 -31.60 -0.74
CA LEU A 24 -13.95 -30.85 -0.12
C LEU A 24 -13.44 -29.55 0.53
N ALA A 25 -12.31 -29.63 1.24
CA ALA A 25 -11.68 -28.48 1.86
C ALA A 25 -11.04 -27.51 0.85
N ALA A 26 -10.69 -27.98 -0.36
CA ALA A 26 -9.99 -27.18 -1.36
C ALA A 26 -10.74 -25.89 -1.73
N GLY A 27 -12.07 -25.94 -1.84
CA GLY A 27 -12.90 -24.77 -2.16
C GLY A 27 -12.81 -23.67 -1.10
N PRO A 28 -13.22 -23.94 0.15
CA PRO A 28 -13.11 -22.98 1.25
C PRO A 28 -11.68 -22.48 1.48
N VAL A 29 -10.69 -23.38 1.43
CA VAL A 29 -9.27 -23.01 1.59
C VAL A 29 -8.82 -22.06 0.48
N ALA A 30 -9.17 -22.33 -0.77
CA ALA A 30 -8.85 -21.46 -1.90
C ALA A 30 -9.50 -20.08 -1.75
N GLY A 31 -10.78 -20.01 -1.37
CA GLY A 31 -11.48 -18.75 -1.14
C GLY A 31 -10.83 -17.89 -0.05
N ILE A 32 -10.49 -18.52 1.09
CA ILE A 32 -9.80 -17.85 2.20
C ILE A 32 -8.42 -17.36 1.75
N ALA A 33 -7.67 -18.19 1.01
CA ALA A 33 -6.35 -17.84 0.52
C ALA A 33 -6.38 -16.63 -0.45
N VAL A 34 -7.32 -16.62 -1.41
CA VAL A 34 -7.50 -15.50 -2.34
C VAL A 34 -7.86 -14.23 -1.59
N TYR A 35 -8.87 -14.27 -0.72
CA TYR A 35 -9.28 -13.11 0.07
C TYR A 35 -8.13 -12.56 0.92
N ALA A 36 -7.42 -13.43 1.64
CA ALA A 36 -6.31 -13.04 2.49
C ALA A 36 -5.16 -12.42 1.68
N SER A 37 -4.86 -12.93 0.48
CA SER A 37 -3.82 -12.38 -0.39
C SER A 37 -4.13 -10.95 -0.82
N ILE A 38 -5.37 -10.70 -1.27
CA ILE A 38 -5.83 -9.36 -1.67
C ILE A 38 -5.84 -8.43 -0.46
N TYR A 39 -6.38 -8.89 0.66
CA TYR A 39 -6.48 -8.12 1.89
C TYR A 39 -5.10 -7.70 2.40
N ARG A 40 -4.13 -8.62 2.46
CA ARG A 40 -2.75 -8.32 2.88
C ARG A 40 -2.06 -7.37 1.90
N ARG A 41 -2.21 -7.59 0.59
CA ARG A 41 -1.62 -6.75 -0.46
C ARG A 41 -2.16 -5.32 -0.48
N TYR A 42 -3.45 -5.16 -0.19
CA TYR A 42 -4.12 -3.86 -0.11
C TYR A 42 -3.82 -3.14 1.22
N ARG A 43 -3.87 -3.87 2.33
CA ARG A 43 -3.56 -3.33 3.66
C ARG A 43 -2.07 -3.27 3.96
N ASN A 44 -1.22 -3.68 3.02
CA ASN A 44 0.24 -3.77 3.20
C ASN A 44 0.65 -4.48 4.49
N GLN A 45 -0.13 -5.46 4.97
CA GLN A 45 0.16 -6.13 6.25
C GLN A 45 1.39 -7.04 6.18
N ASP A 46 1.79 -7.41 4.97
CA ASP A 46 3.01 -8.13 4.64
C ASP A 46 4.22 -7.19 4.46
N LYS A 47 4.02 -5.87 4.49
CA LYS A 47 5.10 -4.90 4.34
C LYS A 47 5.41 -4.26 5.67
N THR A 48 6.59 -4.53 6.19
CA THR A 48 7.23 -3.66 7.17
C THR A 48 7.64 -2.37 6.46
N HIS A 49 7.20 -1.21 6.95
CA HIS A 49 7.72 0.10 6.52
C HIS A 49 9.16 0.27 7.02
N VAL A 50 10.07 -0.60 6.61
CA VAL A 50 11.49 -0.32 6.73
C VAL A 50 11.78 0.65 5.60
N PHE A 51 11.99 1.91 5.94
CA PHE A 51 12.50 2.90 5.02
C PHE A 51 13.90 2.43 4.56
N GLU A 52 13.98 1.69 3.45
CA GLU A 52 15.25 1.20 2.89
C GLU A 52 16.13 2.34 2.36
N ARG A 53 15.61 3.57 2.31
CA ARG A 53 16.34 4.74 1.87
C ARG A 53 16.35 5.78 2.96
N GLU A 54 17.35 5.70 3.82
CA GLU A 54 17.86 6.88 4.50
C GLU A 54 18.37 7.81 3.40
N THR A 55 17.61 8.86 3.09
CA THR A 55 18.09 9.88 2.15
C THR A 55 19.26 10.56 2.83
N ARG A 56 20.48 10.15 2.47
CA ARG A 56 21.69 10.81 2.95
C ARG A 56 21.68 12.22 2.35
N ILE A 57 21.21 13.19 3.14
CA ILE A 57 21.25 14.60 2.78
C ILE A 57 22.73 14.99 2.84
N ALA A 58 23.43 14.84 1.72
CA ALA A 58 24.71 15.49 1.53
C ALA A 58 24.40 16.98 1.35
N ALA A 59 24.53 17.76 2.43
CA ALA A 59 24.57 19.20 2.33
C ALA A 59 25.80 19.55 1.49
N SER A 60 25.59 19.77 0.19
CA SER A 60 26.61 20.42 -0.62
C SER A 60 26.79 21.84 -0.06
N PRO A 61 28.01 22.37 0.02
CA PRO A 61 28.22 23.76 0.36
C PRO A 61 27.58 24.59 -0.75
N VAL A 62 26.32 24.99 -0.57
CA VAL A 62 25.66 25.95 -1.44
C VAL A 62 26.28 27.30 -1.11
N GLN A 63 27.42 27.59 -1.73
CA GLN A 63 27.94 28.94 -1.84
C GLN A 63 27.12 29.63 -2.93
N GLY A 64 26.10 30.37 -2.50
CA GLY A 64 25.32 31.25 -3.35
C GLY A 64 25.09 32.53 -2.59
N ASP A 65 25.42 33.66 -3.20
CA ASP A 65 25.00 34.96 -2.69
C ASP A 65 23.47 35.03 -2.82
N ASP A 66 22.78 35.02 -1.68
CA ASP A 66 21.33 35.14 -1.66
C ASP A 66 20.96 36.58 -2.03
N THR A 67 20.66 36.79 -3.30
CA THR A 67 20.22 38.11 -3.80
C THR A 67 18.72 38.20 -3.59
N LYS A 68 18.31 39.08 -2.68
CA LYS A 68 16.89 39.40 -2.50
C LYS A 68 16.33 39.97 -3.80
N VAL A 69 15.46 39.20 -4.46
CA VAL A 69 14.86 39.58 -5.75
C VAL A 69 13.58 40.39 -5.57
N ASP A 70 12.78 40.08 -4.54
CA ASP A 70 11.52 40.78 -4.28
C ASP A 70 11.09 40.64 -2.81
N GLU A 71 10.20 41.52 -2.36
CA GLU A 71 9.54 41.47 -1.05
C GLU A 71 8.09 41.95 -1.15
N VAL A 72 7.17 41.10 -0.69
CA VAL A 72 5.74 41.42 -0.70
C VAL A 72 5.21 41.47 0.74
N ILE A 73 4.90 42.67 1.23
CA ILE A 73 4.33 42.89 2.57
C ILE A 73 2.85 43.28 2.44
N GLY A 74 2.00 42.72 3.30
CA GLY A 74 0.59 43.13 3.41
C GLY A 74 -0.33 42.64 2.27
N THR A 75 0.03 41.54 1.60
CA THR A 75 -0.79 40.97 0.52
C THR A 75 -2.17 40.52 1.00
N ARG A 76 -3.22 40.88 0.25
CA ARG A 76 -4.58 40.32 0.37
C ARG A 76 -4.91 39.34 -0.77
N ARG A 77 -3.94 39.05 -1.64
CA ARG A 77 -4.14 38.19 -2.80
C ARG A 77 -4.47 36.78 -2.33
N ARG A 78 -5.47 36.16 -2.95
CA ARG A 78 -5.85 34.76 -2.66
C ARG A 78 -4.94 33.74 -3.36
N ARG A 79 -4.17 34.18 -4.35
CA ARG A 79 -3.29 33.34 -5.17
C ARG A 79 -1.97 34.08 -5.44
N ILE A 80 -0.93 33.30 -5.70
CA ILE A 80 0.40 33.79 -6.11
C ILE A 80 0.45 33.96 -7.62
N ASP A 81 1.29 34.87 -8.10
CA ASP A 81 1.57 34.98 -9.52
C ASP A 81 2.33 33.74 -9.99
N GLY A 82 1.80 33.08 -11.03
CA GLY A 82 2.32 31.78 -11.49
C GLY A 82 1.77 30.56 -10.77
N ASP A 83 0.66 30.68 -10.02
CA ASP A 83 -0.06 29.52 -9.44
C ASP A 83 -0.46 28.50 -10.53
N LEU A 84 -0.17 27.22 -10.26
CA LEU A 84 -0.41 26.08 -11.14
C LEU A 84 -1.44 25.09 -10.55
N ILE A 85 -2.21 25.47 -9.52
CA ILE A 85 -3.13 24.56 -8.81
C ILE A 85 -4.13 23.87 -9.74
N ASP A 86 -4.57 24.54 -10.81
CA ASP A 86 -5.52 24.01 -11.79
C ASP A 86 -4.82 23.37 -13.02
N GLN A 87 -3.48 23.28 -13.00
CA GLN A 87 -2.63 22.80 -14.09
C GLN A 87 -1.74 21.64 -13.64
N PRO A 88 -2.31 20.45 -13.32
CA PRO A 88 -1.60 19.35 -12.67
C PRO A 88 -0.45 18.74 -13.49
N ARG A 89 -0.42 19.01 -14.80
CA ARG A 89 0.58 18.48 -15.74
C ARG A 89 1.75 19.42 -15.99
N VAL A 90 1.67 20.67 -15.54
CA VAL A 90 2.76 21.63 -15.66
C VAL A 90 3.69 21.41 -14.47
N ARG A 91 4.74 20.62 -14.67
CA ARG A 91 5.83 20.49 -13.69
C ARG A 91 7.17 20.93 -14.29
N VAL A 92 7.99 21.48 -13.39
CA VAL A 92 9.41 21.88 -13.46
C VAL A 92 10.08 21.63 -14.82
N ARG A 93 10.38 22.72 -15.54
CA ARG A 93 11.36 22.67 -16.63
C ARG A 93 12.73 22.42 -16.03
N ARG A 94 13.48 21.43 -16.55
CA ARG A 94 14.88 21.26 -16.16
C ARG A 94 15.65 22.50 -16.58
N VAL A 95 16.34 23.11 -15.64
CA VAL A 95 17.33 24.15 -15.91
C VAL A 95 18.51 23.44 -16.61
N PRO A 96 19.07 23.99 -17.71
CA PRO A 96 20.25 23.43 -18.35
C PRO A 96 21.46 23.37 -17.41
#